data_AF-A0A538GXI8-F1
#
_entry.id   AF-A0A538GXI8-F1
#
_cell.length_a   1.000
_cell.length_b   1.000
_cell.length_c   1.000
_cell.angle_alpha   90.00
_cell.angle_beta   90.00
_cell.angle_gamma   90.00
#
_symmetry.space_group_name_H-M   'P 1'
#
loop_
_entity.id
_entity.type
_entity.pdbx_description
1 polymer ?
#
loop_
_entity_poly.entity_id
_entity_poly.type
_entity_poly.pdbx_seq_one_letter_code
_entity_poly.pdbx_strand_id
1 'polypeptide(L)' 'MTGQREAHELLLIEEADAWFEYLEATRGQTVLRYKEVEPWAWARLSQRLRAIRTRRAKLKPAAEAA' A
#
# COMPACT_ATOMS: atom_id res chain seq x y z
N MET A 1 -2.32 -4.34 23.92
CA MET A 1 -3.16 -4.79 22.79
C MET A 1 -3.74 -3.63 21.97
N THR A 2 -4.19 -2.54 22.60
CA THR A 2 -4.76 -1.36 21.91
C THR A 2 -3.83 -0.72 20.88
N GLY A 3 -2.54 -0.52 21.21
CA GLY A 3 -1.58 0.06 20.26
C GLY A 3 -1.26 -0.78 19.03
N GLN A 4 -1.35 -2.12 19.10
CA GLN A 4 -1.19 -2.97 17.90
C GLN A 4 -2.39 -2.85 16.96
N ARG A 5 -3.59 -2.69 17.52
CA ARG A 5 -4.81 -2.45 16.75
C ARG A 5 -4.78 -1.09 16.07
N GLU A 6 -4.44 -0.03 16.79
CA GLU A 6 -4.29 1.32 16.22
C GLU A 6 -3.23 1.34 15.12
N ALA A 7 -2.06 0.72 15.34
CA ALA A 7 -1.03 0.59 14.31
C ALA A 7 -1.52 -0.21 13.09
N HIS A 8 -2.37 -1.21 13.28
CA HIS A 8 -2.97 -1.95 12.18
C HIS A 8 -3.97 -1.09 11.39
N GLU A 9 -4.83 -0.33 12.07
CA GLU A 9 -5.80 0.57 11.45
C GLU A 9 -5.09 1.68 10.64
N LEU A 10 -3.98 2.22 11.15
CA LEU A 10 -3.14 3.17 10.39
C LEU A 10 -2.56 2.56 9.10
N LEU A 11 -2.13 1.29 9.14
CA LEU A 11 -1.63 0.61 7.94
C LEU A 11 -2.73 0.37 6.91
N LEU A 12 -4.00 0.20 7.31
CA LEU A 12 -5.12 0.12 6.38
C LEU A 12 -5.39 1.45 5.69
N ILE A 13 -5.27 2.57 6.42
CA ILE A 13 -5.37 3.92 5.84
C ILE A 13 -4.22 4.15 4.84
N GLU A 14 -2.98 3.82 5.22
CA GLU A 14 -1.82 3.96 4.32
C GLU A 14 -1.96 3.11 3.04
N GLU A 15 -2.60 1.94 3.13
CA GLU A 15 -2.91 1.07 1.99
C GLU A 15 -3.97 1.70 1.07
N ALA A 16 -5.04 2.26 1.65
CA ALA A 16 -6.06 2.98 0.90
C ALA A 16 -5.45 4.20 0.17
N ASP A 17 -4.66 5.02 0.86
CA ASP A 17 -3.99 6.18 0.28
C ASP A 17 -3.07 5.79 -0.89
N ALA A 18 -2.37 4.66 -0.79
CA ALA A 18 -1.54 4.16 -1.87
C ALA A 18 -2.34 3.82 -3.14
N TRP A 19 -3.52 3.23 -2.97
CA TRP A 19 -4.44 2.98 -4.08
C TRP A 19 -5.06 4.27 -4.63
N PHE A 20 -5.38 5.25 -3.77
CA PHE A 20 -5.84 6.56 -4.22
C PHE A 20 -4.78 7.28 -5.06
N GLU A 21 -3.53 7.32 -4.63
CA GLU A 21 -2.43 7.91 -5.42
C GLU A 21 -2.29 7.25 -6.80
N TYR A 22 -2.41 5.92 -6.86
CA TYR A 22 -2.36 5.20 -8.13
C TYR A 22 -3.53 5.59 -9.05
N LEU A 23 -4.74 5.66 -8.51
CA LEU A 23 -5.92 6.08 -9.26
C LEU A 23 -5.84 7.53 -9.70
N GLU A 24 -5.36 8.45 -8.86
CA GLU A 24 -5.16 9.86 -9.23
C GLU A 24 -4.16 10.00 -10.37
N ALA A 25 -3.10 9.19 -10.40
CA ALA A 25 -2.09 9.24 -11.46
C ALA A 25 -2.61 8.69 -12.80
N THR A 26 -3.48 7.68 -12.77
CA THR A 26 -3.84 6.88 -13.96
C THR A 26 -5.25 7.14 -14.49
N ARG A 27 -6.18 7.62 -13.65
CA ARG A 27 -7.58 7.84 -14.03
C ARG A 27 -7.71 8.99 -15.02
N GLY A 28 -8.52 8.79 -16.06
CA GLY A 28 -8.81 9.81 -17.07
C GLY A 28 -7.65 10.09 -18.02
N GLN A 29 -6.54 9.35 -17.94
CA GLN A 29 -5.45 9.48 -18.88
C GLN A 29 -5.83 8.94 -20.26
N THR A 30 -5.32 9.59 -21.31
CA THR A 30 -5.42 9.06 -22.67
C THR A 30 -4.58 7.78 -22.80
N VAL A 31 -4.85 6.95 -23.81
CA VAL A 31 -4.11 5.69 -24.02
C VAL A 31 -2.61 5.92 -24.15
N LEU A 32 -2.18 6.98 -24.85
CA LEU A 32 -0.76 7.29 -25.00
C LEU A 32 -0.13 7.67 -23.66
N ARG A 33 -0.77 8.59 -22.92
CA ARG A 33 -0.25 9.06 -21.64
C ARG A 33 -0.26 7.97 -20.58
N TYR A 34 -1.29 7.12 -20.55
CA TYR A 34 -1.40 5.97 -19.65
C TYR A 34 -0.18 5.05 -19.76
N LYS A 35 0.24 4.72 -20.99
CA LYS A 35 1.42 3.86 -21.22
C LYS A 35 2.73 4.46 -20.69
N GLU A 36 2.82 5.79 -20.60
CA GLU A 36 3.99 6.48 -20.06
C GLU A 36 3.97 6.53 -18.53
N VAL A 37 2.79 6.81 -17.93
CA VAL A 37 2.68 7.09 -16.48
C VAL A 37 2.40 5.86 -15.64
N GLU A 38 1.65 4.90 -16.16
CA GLU A 38 1.19 3.75 -15.38
C GLU A 38 2.35 2.86 -14.89
N PRO A 39 3.40 2.56 -15.66
CA PRO A 39 4.49 1.71 -15.17
C PRO A 39 5.18 2.28 -13.92
N TRP A 40 5.35 3.61 -13.87
CA TRP A 40 5.91 4.29 -12.69
C TRP A 40 4.93 4.30 -11.52
N ALA A 41 3.64 4.60 -11.78
CA ALA A 41 2.60 4.58 -10.75
C ALA A 41 2.45 3.18 -10.14
N TRP A 42 2.50 2.14 -10.97
CA TRP A 42 2.46 0.74 -10.57
C TRP A 42 3.68 0.34 -9.74
N ALA A 43 4.89 0.72 -10.17
CA ALA A 43 6.11 0.44 -9.41
C ALA A 43 6.06 1.06 -8.01
N ARG A 44 5.60 2.32 -7.91
CA ARG A 44 5.40 3.04 -6.64
C ARG A 44 4.36 2.34 -5.76
N LEU A 45 3.20 2.01 -6.30
CA LEU A 45 2.15 1.27 -5.58
C LEU A 45 2.69 -0.07 -5.05
N SER A 46 3.32 -0.85 -5.92
CA SER A 46 3.90 -2.16 -5.59
C SER A 46 4.92 -2.07 -4.44
N GLN A 47 5.77 -1.05 -4.46
CA GLN A 47 6.73 -0.80 -3.39
C GLN A 47 6.03 -0.47 -2.06
N ARG A 48 5.02 0.40 -2.08
CA ARG A 48 4.25 0.77 -0.88
C ARG A 48 3.51 -0.43 -0.29
N LEU A 49 2.80 -1.20 -1.11
CA LEU A 49 2.10 -2.41 -0.66
C LEU A 49 3.08 -3.42 -0.03
N ARG A 50 4.30 -3.57 -0.59
CA ARG A 50 5.33 -4.42 0.01
C ARG A 50 5.80 -3.91 1.37
N ALA A 51 5.97 -2.61 1.53
CA ALA A 51 6.35 -2.00 2.81
C ALA A 51 5.25 -2.19 3.86
N ILE A 52 4.00 -1.93 3.50
CA ILE A 52 2.82 -2.13 4.36
C ILE A 52 2.71 -3.60 4.78
N ARG A 53 2.83 -4.55 3.84
CA ARG A 53 2.82 -5.99 4.13
C ARG A 53 3.91 -6.38 5.12
N THR A 54 5.12 -5.84 4.94
CA THR A 54 6.25 -6.07 5.87
C THR A 54 5.94 -5.53 7.27
N ARG A 55 5.37 -4.33 7.38
CA ARG A 55 4.98 -3.73 8.66
C ARG A 55 3.86 -4.51 9.33
N ARG A 56 2.83 -4.92 8.59
CA ARG A 56 1.73 -5.78 9.07
C ARG A 56 2.25 -7.11 9.62
N ALA A 57 3.23 -7.73 8.96
CA ALA A 57 3.84 -8.96 9.44
C ALA A 57 4.56 -8.78 10.79
N LYS A 58 5.21 -7.63 11.02
CA LYS A 58 5.84 -7.29 12.30
C LYS A 58 4.85 -6.96 13.41
N LEU A 59 3.63 -6.55 13.06
CA LEU A 59 2.56 -6.29 14.03
C LEU A 59 1.84 -7.56 14.49
N LYS A 60 1.87 -8.65 13.71
CA LYS A 60 1.40 -9.94 14.21
C LYS A 60 2.34 -10.35 15.35
N PRO A 61 1.84 -10.59 16.59
CA PRO A 61 2.68 -11.14 17.63
C PRO A 61 3.26 -12.46 17.12
N ALA A 62 4.54 -12.71 17.42
CA ALA A 62 5.28 -13.93 17.07
C ALA A 62 4.74 -15.15 17.84
N ALA A 63 3.45 -15.45 17.68
CA ALA A 63 2.71 -16.45 18.43
C ALA A 63 2.78 -17.86 17.82
N GLU A 64 3.74 -18.13 16.92
CA GLU A 64 4.04 -19.49 16.43
C GLU A 64 5.54 -19.78 16.58
N ALA A 65 6.06 -19.54 17.78
CA ALA A 65 7.26 -20.21 18.27
C ALA A 65 6.88 -20.90 19.59
N ALA A 66 6.10 -21.97 19.47
CA ALA A 66 5.75 -22.91 20.54
C ALA A 66 5.91 -24.33 19.98
#